data_AF-A0A6D2X3J2-F1
#
_entry.id   AF-A0A6D2X3J2-F1
#
_cell.length_a   1.000
_cell.length_b   1.000
_cell.length_c   1.000
_cell.angle_alpha   90.00
_cell.angle_beta   90.00
_cell.angle_gamma   90.00
#
_symmetry.space_group_name_H-M   'P 1'
#
loop_
_entity.id
_entity.type
_entity.pdbx_description
1 polymer ?
#
loop_
_entity_poly.entity_id
_entity_poly.type
_entity_poly.pdbx_seq_one_letter_code
_entity_poly.pdbx_strand_id
1 'polypeptide(L)'
;MGFPAAALLCALCCGLLAPAARAGYSEERCSWRGSGLTQEPGSVGQLALACAEGAVEWLYPAGALRLTLGGPDPRARPGIACLRPVRPFAGAQVFAERAGGALELLLAEGPGPAGGRCVRWGPRERRALFLQATPHRDISRRVAAFRFELREDGRPELPPQAHGLGVDGACRPCSDAELLLAACTSDFVIHGIIHGVAHDVELQESVITVVAARVLRQTPPLFQAGRSGDQGLTSIRTPLRCGVRPGPGTFLFMGWSRFGEAWLGCAPRFQEFRRAYEAARAAHLHPCEVALH
;
A
#
# COMPACT_ATOMS: atom_id res chain seq x y z
N MET A 1 -21.18 -33.16 -64.82
CA MET A 1 -21.89 -32.74 -63.58
C MET A 1 -21.11 -33.33 -62.42
N GLY A 2 -20.66 -32.48 -61.50
CA GLY A 2 -19.42 -32.66 -60.74
C GLY A 2 -19.46 -33.62 -59.55
N PHE A 3 -18.28 -34.17 -59.25
CA PHE A 3 -17.85 -34.58 -57.90
C PHE A 3 -17.59 -33.31 -57.05
N PRO A 4 -17.64 -33.32 -55.69
CA PRO A 4 -16.94 -34.31 -54.86
C PRO A 4 -17.48 -34.64 -53.43
N ALA A 5 -16.89 -35.71 -52.90
CA ALA A 5 -16.45 -36.00 -51.53
C ALA A 5 -17.07 -35.26 -50.32
N ALA A 6 -17.66 -36.03 -49.39
CA ALA A 6 -17.55 -35.81 -47.95
C ALA A 6 -18.06 -37.03 -47.18
N ALA A 7 -17.20 -37.61 -46.32
CA ALA A 7 -17.50 -38.38 -45.09
C ALA A 7 -16.48 -39.51 -44.81
N LEU A 8 -15.24 -39.36 -45.28
CA LEU A 8 -14.09 -40.09 -44.73
C LEU A 8 -13.36 -39.12 -43.81
N LEU A 9 -13.93 -38.84 -42.63
CA LEU A 9 -13.32 -38.00 -41.57
C LEU A 9 -14.07 -38.16 -40.23
N CYS A 10 -14.44 -39.39 -39.86
CA CYS A 10 -14.96 -39.71 -38.53
C CYS A 10 -13.83 -40.13 -37.55
N ALA A 11 -12.62 -39.58 -37.75
CA ALA A 11 -11.42 -39.92 -36.97
C ALA A 11 -10.56 -38.67 -36.66
N LEU A 12 -11.20 -37.51 -36.44
CA LEU A 12 -10.49 -36.26 -36.13
C LEU A 12 -11.22 -35.36 -35.11
N CYS A 13 -12.09 -35.93 -34.27
CA CYS A 13 -12.82 -35.17 -33.23
C CYS A 13 -12.50 -35.58 -31.79
N CYS A 14 -11.42 -36.33 -31.55
CA CYS A 14 -10.96 -36.62 -30.19
C CYS A 14 -9.45 -36.42 -30.10
N GLY A 15 -9.01 -35.43 -29.34
CA GLY A 15 -7.64 -35.42 -28.81
C GLY A 15 -6.78 -34.20 -29.06
N LEU A 16 -7.33 -32.98 -29.17
CA LEU A 16 -6.56 -31.75 -28.95
C LEU A 16 -7.35 -30.79 -28.05
N LEU A 17 -7.65 -31.24 -26.83
CA LEU A 17 -7.82 -30.31 -25.72
C LEU A 17 -6.43 -29.82 -25.34
N ALA A 18 -5.96 -28.80 -26.05
CA ALA A 18 -4.85 -28.00 -25.59
C ALA A 18 -5.20 -27.50 -24.18
N PRO A 19 -4.32 -27.63 -23.17
CA PRO A 19 -4.54 -26.93 -21.93
C PRO A 19 -4.56 -25.46 -22.31
N ALA A 20 -5.69 -24.79 -22.11
CA ALA A 20 -5.72 -23.34 -22.10
C ALA A 20 -4.67 -22.95 -21.06
N ALA A 21 -3.51 -22.50 -21.54
CA ALA A 21 -2.56 -21.80 -20.72
C ALA A 21 -3.37 -20.65 -20.12
N ARG A 22 -3.72 -20.78 -18.84
CA ARG A 22 -4.17 -19.65 -18.06
C ARG A 22 -2.98 -18.69 -18.05
N ALA A 23 -2.93 -17.82 -19.04
CA ALA A 23 -2.27 -16.55 -18.89
C ALA A 23 -2.96 -15.93 -17.68
N GLY A 24 -2.33 -16.04 -16.51
CA GLY A 24 -2.74 -15.33 -15.32
C GLY A 24 -2.57 -13.86 -15.65
N TYR A 25 -3.60 -13.25 -16.22
CA TYR A 25 -3.76 -11.82 -16.23
C TYR A 25 -3.71 -11.42 -14.75
N SER A 26 -2.62 -10.78 -14.35
CA SER A 26 -2.52 -10.12 -13.05
C SER A 26 -3.45 -8.91 -13.12
N GLU A 27 -4.77 -9.13 -13.01
CA GLU A 27 -5.82 -8.11 -13.16
C GLU A 27 -5.77 -7.01 -12.08
N GLU A 28 -4.89 -7.14 -11.08
CA GLU A 28 -4.77 -6.15 -10.00
C GLU A 28 -3.76 -5.03 -10.29
N ARG A 29 -2.97 -5.15 -11.38
CA ARG A 29 -1.92 -4.19 -11.72
C ARG A 29 -2.21 -3.43 -13.00
N CYS A 30 -2.14 -2.10 -12.94
CA CYS A 30 -2.22 -1.26 -14.13
C CYS A 30 -1.11 -0.20 -14.15
N SER A 31 -0.65 0.17 -15.34
CA SER A 31 0.36 1.21 -15.49
C SER A 31 0.00 2.13 -16.63
N TRP A 32 0.16 3.43 -16.40
CA TRP A 32 -0.07 4.45 -17.41
C TRP A 32 1.19 5.26 -17.65
N ARG A 33 1.45 5.54 -18.92
CA ARG A 33 2.53 6.39 -19.39
C ARG A 33 1.98 7.34 -20.43
N GLY A 34 2.21 8.64 -20.26
CA GLY A 34 1.75 9.66 -21.19
C GLY A 34 2.62 10.91 -21.18
N SER A 35 2.40 11.79 -22.16
CA SER A 35 3.12 13.05 -22.32
C SER A 35 2.18 14.23 -22.05
N GLY A 36 2.66 15.26 -21.34
CA GLY A 36 1.93 16.52 -21.21
C GLY A 36 1.93 17.36 -22.49
N LEU A 37 2.89 17.14 -23.39
CA LEU A 37 3.02 17.93 -24.63
C LEU A 37 1.90 17.70 -25.64
N THR A 38 1.16 16.60 -25.52
CA THR A 38 0.01 16.28 -26.39
C THR A 38 -1.29 16.89 -25.87
N GLN A 39 -1.25 17.61 -24.75
CA GLN A 39 -2.43 18.15 -24.09
C GLN A 39 -2.73 19.57 -24.55
N GLU A 40 -4.00 19.85 -24.82
CA GLU A 40 -4.45 21.19 -25.21
C GLU A 40 -4.16 22.21 -24.09
N PRO A 41 -3.61 23.40 -24.41
CA PRO A 41 -3.35 24.44 -23.42
C PRO A 41 -4.60 24.80 -22.62
N GLY A 42 -4.47 24.83 -21.28
CA GLY A 42 -5.58 25.14 -20.39
C GLY A 42 -6.59 24.00 -20.16
N SER A 43 -6.43 22.85 -20.83
CA SER A 43 -7.24 21.68 -20.56
C SER A 43 -6.73 20.88 -19.35
N VAL A 44 -7.62 20.09 -18.73
CA VAL A 44 -7.26 19.10 -17.70
C VAL A 44 -7.52 17.71 -18.23
N GLY A 45 -6.47 16.94 -18.46
CA GLY A 45 -6.54 15.56 -18.91
C GLY A 45 -7.27 14.73 -17.86
N GLN A 46 -8.11 13.79 -18.30
CA GLN A 46 -8.81 12.86 -17.40
C GLN A 46 -8.23 11.46 -17.61
N LEU A 47 -7.85 10.81 -16.51
CA LEU A 47 -7.35 9.45 -16.50
C LEU A 47 -8.09 8.66 -15.42
N ALA A 48 -8.52 7.44 -15.74
CA ALA A 48 -9.14 6.54 -14.78
C ALA A 48 -8.38 5.21 -14.79
N LEU A 49 -7.91 4.79 -13.61
CA LEU A 49 -7.18 3.54 -13.41
C LEU A 49 -7.97 2.65 -12.47
N ALA A 50 -8.61 1.61 -13.03
CA ALA A 50 -9.52 0.73 -12.31
C ALA A 50 -8.82 -0.45 -11.61
N CYS A 51 -7.55 -0.30 -11.22
CA CYS A 51 -6.76 -1.34 -10.55
C CYS A 51 -6.42 -0.96 -9.10
N ALA A 52 -6.06 -1.96 -8.29
CA ALA A 52 -5.68 -1.75 -6.90
C ALA A 52 -4.21 -1.34 -6.75
N GLU A 53 -3.31 -1.81 -7.60
CA GLU A 53 -1.90 -1.43 -7.58
C GLU A 53 -1.47 -0.93 -8.96
N GLY A 54 -0.62 0.09 -9.03
CA GLY A 54 -0.14 0.54 -10.32
C GLY A 54 0.96 1.57 -10.32
N ALA A 55 1.26 2.06 -11.53
CA ALA A 55 2.25 3.11 -11.74
C ALA A 55 1.75 4.16 -12.73
N VAL A 56 2.16 5.40 -12.50
CA VAL A 56 1.88 6.55 -13.36
C VAL A 56 3.21 7.16 -13.73
N GLU A 57 3.47 7.35 -15.02
CA GLU A 57 4.64 8.05 -15.55
C GLU A 57 4.18 9.16 -16.49
N TRP A 58 4.30 10.42 -16.04
CA TRP A 58 3.97 11.59 -16.84
C TRP A 58 5.24 12.27 -17.33
N LEU A 59 5.50 12.12 -18.63
CA LEU A 59 6.63 12.72 -19.34
C LEU A 59 6.30 14.15 -19.73
N TYR A 60 7.26 15.06 -19.59
CA TYR A 60 7.09 16.48 -19.92
C TYR A 60 5.75 17.05 -19.41
N PRO A 61 5.48 16.99 -18.09
CA PRO A 61 4.22 17.46 -17.54
C PRO A 61 3.90 18.89 -18.00
N ALA A 62 2.68 19.09 -18.49
CA ALA A 62 2.17 20.39 -18.92
C ALA A 62 0.68 20.47 -18.60
N GLY A 63 0.21 21.62 -18.11
CA GLY A 63 -1.18 21.76 -17.65
C GLY A 63 -1.47 20.95 -16.39
N ALA A 64 -2.53 20.14 -16.41
CA ALA A 64 -2.91 19.30 -15.28
C ALA A 64 -3.55 17.98 -15.74
N LEU A 65 -3.43 16.94 -14.91
CA LEU A 65 -4.05 15.64 -15.09
C LEU A 65 -4.89 15.30 -13.85
N ARG A 66 -6.16 14.98 -14.05
CA ARG A 66 -7.03 14.44 -13.00
C ARG A 66 -7.10 12.92 -13.13
N LEU A 67 -6.53 12.24 -12.15
CA LEU A 67 -6.47 10.78 -12.08
C LEU A 67 -7.49 10.24 -11.09
N THR A 68 -8.42 9.40 -11.53
CA THR A 68 -9.34 8.66 -10.66
C THR A 68 -8.81 7.25 -10.41
N LEU A 69 -8.68 6.88 -9.13
CA LEU A 69 -8.17 5.59 -8.69
C LEU A 69 -9.29 4.62 -8.28
N GLY A 70 -9.14 3.37 -8.74
CA GLY A 70 -10.08 2.29 -8.49
C GLY A 70 -11.30 2.33 -9.42
N GLY A 71 -11.95 1.18 -9.58
CA GLY A 71 -13.19 1.09 -10.34
C GLY A 71 -14.38 1.77 -9.66
N PRO A 72 -15.53 1.88 -10.35
CA PRO A 72 -16.78 2.30 -9.74
C PRO A 72 -17.08 1.44 -8.51
N ASP A 73 -17.27 2.07 -7.34
CA ASP A 73 -17.63 1.36 -6.12
C ASP A 73 -19.10 1.60 -5.78
N PRO A 74 -20.00 0.64 -6.02
CA PRO A 74 -21.43 0.80 -5.75
C PRO A 74 -21.73 0.94 -4.26
N ARG A 75 -20.83 0.47 -3.38
CA ARG A 75 -20.97 0.60 -1.93
C ARG A 75 -20.40 1.92 -1.41
N ALA A 76 -19.76 2.70 -2.28
CA ALA A 76 -19.11 3.96 -1.95
C ALA A 76 -18.23 3.86 -0.70
N ARG A 77 -17.49 2.75 -0.59
CA ARG A 77 -16.67 2.43 0.59
C ARG A 77 -15.53 3.44 0.71
N PRO A 78 -15.15 3.77 1.96
CA PRO A 78 -13.93 4.51 2.22
C PRO A 78 -12.73 3.80 1.61
N GLY A 79 -11.75 4.60 1.18
CA GLY A 79 -10.59 4.11 0.47
C GLY A 79 -9.32 4.78 0.95
N ILE A 80 -8.25 4.00 0.96
CA ILE A 80 -6.91 4.46 1.31
C ILE A 80 -6.03 4.25 0.09
N ALA A 81 -5.41 5.32 -0.41
CA ALA A 81 -4.33 5.17 -1.40
C ALA A 81 -3.00 5.62 -0.81
N CYS A 82 -1.98 4.81 -1.01
CA CYS A 82 -0.60 5.14 -0.73
C CYS A 82 0.12 5.40 -2.05
N LEU A 83 0.90 6.47 -2.11
CA LEU A 83 1.71 6.87 -3.26
C LEU A 83 3.19 6.79 -2.89
N ARG A 84 4.02 6.26 -3.78
CA ARG A 84 5.48 6.23 -3.63
C ARG A 84 6.11 6.90 -4.85
N PRO A 85 6.82 8.04 -4.70
CA PRO A 85 7.47 8.68 -5.83
C PRO A 85 8.61 7.80 -6.37
N VAL A 86 8.76 7.78 -7.68
CA VAL A 86 9.96 7.28 -8.35
C VAL A 86 10.95 8.44 -8.43
N ARG A 87 12.17 8.24 -7.92
CA ARG A 87 13.18 9.30 -7.86
C ARG A 87 14.08 9.26 -9.11
N PRO A 88 14.44 10.42 -9.69
CA PRO A 88 13.97 11.76 -9.32
C PRO A 88 12.50 11.99 -9.73
N PHE A 89 11.72 12.63 -8.85
CA PHE A 89 10.34 13.05 -9.12
C PHE A 89 10.34 14.54 -9.48
N ALA A 90 9.98 14.88 -10.71
CA ALA A 90 10.15 16.23 -11.23
C ALA A 90 9.02 16.68 -12.18
N GLY A 91 8.85 17.99 -12.29
CA GLY A 91 7.91 18.64 -13.20
C GLY A 91 6.44 18.62 -12.78
N ALA A 92 6.08 18.09 -11.60
CA ALA A 92 4.71 18.13 -11.12
C ALA A 92 4.59 18.10 -9.60
N GLN A 93 3.39 18.43 -9.13
CA GLN A 93 2.90 18.21 -7.78
C GLN A 93 1.64 17.33 -7.84
N VAL A 94 1.45 16.46 -6.84
CA VAL A 94 0.32 15.55 -6.75
C VAL A 94 -0.49 15.88 -5.51
N PHE A 95 -1.77 16.15 -5.71
CA PHE A 95 -2.72 16.48 -4.68
C PHE A 95 -3.82 15.42 -4.59
N ALA A 96 -4.33 15.16 -3.40
CA ALA A 96 -5.62 14.50 -3.23
C ALA A 96 -6.75 15.51 -3.30
N GLU A 97 -7.76 15.22 -4.12
CA GLU A 97 -9.00 15.98 -4.17
C GLU A 97 -9.88 15.56 -2.98
N ARG A 98 -10.23 16.51 -2.12
CA ARG A 98 -11.10 16.30 -0.95
C ARG A 98 -12.55 16.66 -1.28
N ALA A 99 -13.48 16.17 -0.46
CA ALA A 99 -14.86 16.68 -0.48
C ALA A 99 -14.89 18.22 -0.45
N GLY A 100 -15.66 18.84 -1.35
CA GLY A 100 -15.73 20.30 -1.49
C GLY A 100 -14.65 20.93 -2.38
N GLY A 101 -13.78 20.14 -3.01
CA GLY A 101 -12.83 20.62 -4.02
C GLY A 101 -11.50 21.13 -3.45
N ALA A 102 -11.25 21.00 -2.15
CA ALA A 102 -9.96 21.32 -1.56
C ALA A 102 -8.88 20.32 -2.03
N LEU A 103 -7.65 20.82 -2.20
CA LEU A 103 -6.50 20.03 -2.66
C LEU A 103 -5.49 19.84 -1.52
N GLU A 104 -5.23 18.58 -1.15
CA GLU A 104 -4.25 18.20 -0.12
C GLU A 104 -2.96 17.71 -0.80
N LEU A 105 -1.83 18.38 -0.58
CA LEU A 105 -0.55 18.04 -1.21
C LEU A 105 0.01 16.70 -0.69
N LEU A 106 0.25 15.74 -1.58
CA LEU A 106 0.84 14.44 -1.28
C LEU A 106 2.30 14.35 -1.71
N LEU A 107 2.58 14.68 -2.97
CA LEU A 107 3.92 14.62 -3.56
C LEU A 107 4.27 15.97 -4.18
N ALA A 108 5.52 16.41 -4.01
CA ALA A 108 6.03 17.63 -4.59
C ALA A 108 7.38 17.38 -5.28
N GLU A 109 7.68 18.19 -6.28
CA GLU A 109 9.00 18.26 -6.90
C GLU A 109 10.07 18.73 -5.90
N GLY A 110 11.26 18.14 -5.98
CA GLY A 110 12.42 18.54 -5.18
C GLY A 110 12.81 17.52 -4.10
N PRO A 111 13.65 17.92 -3.11
CA PRO A 111 14.24 17.02 -2.12
C PRO A 111 13.25 16.62 -1.01
N GLY A 112 11.94 16.63 -1.30
CA GLY A 112 10.93 16.16 -0.36
C GLY A 112 11.20 14.72 0.10
N PRO A 113 10.58 14.30 1.21
CA PRO A 113 10.78 12.95 1.75
C PRO A 113 10.49 11.91 0.66
N ALA A 114 11.45 11.03 0.38
CA ALA A 114 11.26 9.99 -0.64
C ALA A 114 10.32 8.87 -0.18
N GLY A 115 9.98 8.86 1.11
CA GLY A 115 9.00 7.94 1.68
C GLY A 115 7.62 8.08 1.02
N GLY A 116 6.87 6.98 1.03
CA GLY A 116 5.52 6.97 0.47
C GLY A 116 4.51 7.74 1.35
N ARG A 117 3.56 8.42 0.74
CA ARG A 117 2.50 9.20 1.42
C ARG A 117 1.16 8.56 1.18
N CYS A 118 0.34 8.42 2.22
CA CYS A 118 -0.99 7.86 2.08
C CYS A 118 -2.05 8.92 2.36
N VAL A 119 -3.18 8.76 1.69
CA VAL A 119 -4.37 9.57 1.87
C VAL A 119 -5.57 8.66 2.04
N ARG A 120 -6.53 9.14 2.82
CA ARG A 120 -7.79 8.47 3.08
C ARG A 120 -8.94 9.34 2.60
N TRP A 121 -9.85 8.72 1.86
CA TRP A 121 -11.13 9.28 1.43
C TRP A 121 -12.27 8.63 2.21
N GLY A 122 -13.21 9.46 2.66
CA GLY A 122 -14.42 9.01 3.33
C GLY A 122 -15.42 8.33 2.38
N PRO A 123 -16.58 7.89 2.90
CA PRO A 123 -17.62 7.29 2.08
C PRO A 123 -18.10 8.28 1.02
N ARG A 124 -18.32 7.80 -0.21
CA ARG A 124 -18.77 8.60 -1.38
C ARG A 124 -17.81 9.69 -1.87
N GLU A 125 -16.67 9.88 -1.21
CA GLU A 125 -15.62 10.74 -1.75
C GLU A 125 -15.00 10.09 -2.98
N ARG A 126 -14.74 10.90 -4.01
CA ARG A 126 -14.05 10.41 -5.20
C ARG A 126 -12.58 10.27 -4.88
N ARG A 127 -12.05 9.06 -5.10
CA ARG A 127 -10.61 8.75 -4.99
C ARG A 127 -9.85 9.37 -6.16
N ALA A 128 -9.80 10.69 -6.19
CA ALA A 128 -9.23 11.47 -7.27
C ALA A 128 -7.95 12.16 -6.81
N LEU A 129 -6.93 12.08 -7.66
CA LEU A 129 -5.69 12.82 -7.55
C LEU A 129 -5.66 13.91 -8.62
N PHE A 130 -5.24 15.09 -8.25
CA PHE A 130 -4.97 16.19 -9.16
C PHE A 130 -3.45 16.35 -9.29
N LEU A 131 -2.93 16.11 -10.50
CA LEU A 131 -1.53 16.29 -10.81
C LEU A 131 -1.39 17.62 -11.55
N GLN A 132 -0.64 18.54 -10.98
CA GLN A 132 -0.40 19.85 -11.55
C GLN A 132 1.03 19.94 -12.04
N ALA A 133 1.24 20.31 -13.30
CA ALA A 133 2.58 20.54 -13.82
C ALA A 133 3.20 21.77 -13.15
N THR A 134 4.47 21.66 -12.75
CA THR A 134 5.25 22.80 -12.26
C THR A 134 5.67 23.66 -13.45
N PRO A 135 5.36 24.97 -13.50
CA PRO A 135 5.80 25.82 -14.59
C PRO A 135 7.31 25.85 -14.71
N HIS A 136 7.83 25.71 -15.92
CA HIS A 136 9.26 25.75 -16.17
C HIS A 136 9.58 26.39 -17.52
N ARG A 137 10.78 26.99 -17.65
CA ARG A 137 11.15 27.83 -18.81
C ARG A 137 12.00 27.12 -19.86
N ASP A 138 12.59 25.98 -19.54
CA ASP A 138 13.39 25.22 -20.51
C ASP A 138 12.61 23.99 -21.05
N ILE A 139 13.21 23.36 -22.07
CA ILE A 139 12.72 22.12 -22.69
C ILE A 139 13.34 20.86 -22.05
N SER A 140 13.87 20.96 -20.83
CA SER A 140 14.50 19.83 -20.16
C SER A 140 13.50 18.71 -19.94
N ARG A 141 14.00 17.48 -20.07
CA ARG A 141 13.20 16.30 -19.77
C ARG A 141 12.91 16.24 -18.28
N ARG A 142 11.62 16.35 -17.93
CA ARG A 142 11.10 16.12 -16.58
C ARG A 142 10.11 14.98 -16.59
N VAL A 143 10.11 14.19 -15.51
CA VAL A 143 9.27 13.02 -15.37
C VAL A 143 8.66 13.02 -13.98
N ALA A 144 7.33 13.08 -13.92
CA ALA A 144 6.57 12.89 -12.71
C ALA A 144 6.08 11.44 -12.67
N ALA A 145 6.79 10.59 -11.92
CA ALA A 145 6.48 9.17 -11.84
C ALA A 145 6.26 8.71 -10.40
N PHE A 146 5.21 7.92 -10.16
CA PHE A 146 4.94 7.33 -8.85
C PHE A 146 4.20 6.00 -8.98
N ARG A 147 4.37 5.15 -7.97
CA ARG A 147 3.56 3.95 -7.76
C ARG A 147 2.41 4.27 -6.82
N PHE A 148 1.29 3.56 -6.98
CA PHE A 148 0.16 3.64 -6.06
C PHE A 148 -0.30 2.25 -5.63
N GLU A 149 -0.81 2.17 -4.42
CA GLU A 149 -1.56 1.04 -3.89
C GLU A 149 -2.84 1.57 -3.25
N LEU A 150 -3.97 1.04 -3.69
CA LEU A 150 -5.31 1.36 -3.23
C LEU A 150 -5.84 0.17 -2.44
N ARG A 151 -6.42 0.47 -1.28
CA ARG A 151 -7.11 -0.50 -0.43
C ARG A 151 -8.47 0.05 -0.04
N GLU A 152 -9.44 -0.85 0.03
CA GLU A 152 -10.67 -0.54 0.74
C GLU A 152 -10.36 -0.39 2.22
N ASP A 153 -10.91 0.66 2.80
CA ASP A 153 -10.89 0.86 4.23
C ASP A 153 -12.10 0.13 4.83
N GLY A 154 -11.90 -1.16 5.07
CA GLY A 154 -12.95 -2.07 5.54
C GLY A 154 -13.43 -1.82 6.96
N ARG A 155 -12.80 -0.89 7.69
CA ARG A 155 -13.21 -0.49 9.05
C ARG A 155 -13.00 1.00 9.24
N PRO A 156 -13.85 1.83 8.62
CA PRO A 156 -13.64 3.27 8.61
C PRO A 156 -13.81 3.92 9.98
N GLU A 157 -14.40 3.23 10.94
CA GLU A 157 -14.52 3.68 12.32
C GLU A 157 -13.16 3.68 13.05
N LEU A 158 -12.13 3.03 12.49
CA LEU A 158 -10.84 2.91 13.16
C LEU A 158 -9.94 4.14 12.97
N PRO A 159 -9.15 4.47 13.99
CA PRO A 159 -8.24 5.61 13.94
C PRO A 159 -7.23 5.49 12.77
N PRO A 160 -6.79 6.61 12.16
CA PRO A 160 -5.76 6.60 11.11
C PRO A 160 -4.43 5.95 11.54
N GLN A 161 -4.14 5.93 12.85
CA GLN A 161 -2.96 5.29 13.44
C GLN A 161 -3.04 3.78 13.31
N ALA A 162 -4.24 3.21 13.55
CA ALA A 162 -4.48 1.79 13.40
C ALA A 162 -4.15 1.34 11.98
N HIS A 163 -4.26 2.23 10.98
CA HIS A 163 -3.98 1.98 9.56
C HIS A 163 -2.57 2.40 9.09
N GLY A 164 -1.73 2.96 9.96
CA GLY A 164 -0.39 3.43 9.60
C GLY A 164 -0.37 4.61 8.61
N LEU A 165 -1.46 5.40 8.54
CA LEU A 165 -1.66 6.44 7.53
C LEU A 165 -1.31 7.86 7.99
N GLY A 166 -1.00 8.04 9.28
CA GLY A 166 -0.77 9.36 9.85
C GLY A 166 0.66 9.85 9.71
N VAL A 167 0.84 11.07 9.19
CA VAL A 167 2.07 11.84 9.39
C VAL A 167 2.13 12.36 10.85
N ASP A 168 1.06 12.90 11.42
CA ASP A 168 1.17 13.54 12.76
C ASP A 168 0.71 12.68 13.95
N GLY A 169 -0.05 11.60 13.72
CA GLY A 169 -0.62 10.78 14.81
C GLY A 169 0.09 9.45 15.13
N ALA A 170 1.10 9.05 14.34
CA ALA A 170 1.57 7.64 14.29
C ALA A 170 2.59 7.22 15.36
N CYS A 171 3.09 8.14 16.20
CA CYS A 171 4.21 7.85 17.09
C CYS A 171 3.83 7.73 18.58
N ARG A 172 2.55 7.85 18.93
CA ARG A 172 2.10 7.61 20.31
C ARG A 172 1.96 6.10 20.57
N PRO A 173 2.14 5.65 21.81
CA PRO A 173 1.78 4.29 22.18
C PRO A 173 0.29 4.00 21.90
N CYS A 174 0.00 2.79 21.43
CA CYS A 174 -1.35 2.30 21.24
C CYS A 174 -2.01 2.01 22.61
N SER A 175 -3.28 2.36 22.76
CA SER A 175 -4.10 1.98 23.91
C SER A 175 -4.50 0.50 23.87
N ASP A 176 -4.93 -0.08 24.98
CA ASP A 176 -5.34 -1.50 25.04
C ASP A 176 -6.39 -1.85 23.98
N ALA A 177 -7.40 -0.99 23.79
CA ALA A 177 -8.41 -1.18 22.75
C ALA A 177 -7.80 -1.21 21.34
N GLU A 178 -6.84 -0.32 21.07
CA GLU A 178 -6.12 -0.28 19.79
C GLU A 178 -5.21 -1.49 19.60
N LEU A 179 -4.56 -1.97 20.65
CA LEU A 179 -3.71 -3.16 20.61
C LEU A 179 -4.52 -4.41 20.24
N LEU A 180 -5.64 -4.64 20.93
CA LEU A 180 -6.52 -5.78 20.71
C LEU A 180 -7.07 -5.77 19.29
N LEU A 181 -7.50 -4.60 18.84
CA LEU A 181 -8.01 -4.41 17.49
C LEU A 181 -6.91 -4.59 16.43
N ALA A 182 -5.74 -4.00 16.62
CA ALA A 182 -4.62 -4.09 15.69
C ALA A 182 -4.16 -5.54 15.51
N ALA A 183 -4.17 -6.36 16.56
CA ALA A 183 -3.89 -7.80 16.45
C ALA A 183 -4.88 -8.51 15.50
N CYS A 184 -6.13 -8.04 15.46
CA CYS A 184 -7.21 -8.63 14.65
C CYS A 184 -7.37 -8.03 13.25
N THR A 185 -6.78 -6.88 12.95
CA THR A 185 -6.99 -6.19 11.67
C THR A 185 -5.73 -5.97 10.86
N SER A 186 -4.55 -5.97 11.49
CA SER A 186 -3.26 -5.78 10.83
C SER A 186 -2.99 -6.85 9.78
N ASP A 187 -2.29 -6.48 8.71
CA ASP A 187 -1.85 -7.45 7.71
C ASP A 187 -0.86 -8.45 8.28
N PHE A 188 -0.06 -8.03 9.26
CA PHE A 188 0.83 -8.93 9.97
C PHE A 188 0.82 -8.71 11.49
N VAL A 189 1.10 -9.78 12.21
CA VAL A 189 1.34 -9.80 13.65
C VAL A 189 2.50 -10.76 13.92
N ILE A 190 3.60 -10.25 14.48
CA ILE A 190 4.82 -11.02 14.72
C ILE A 190 5.27 -10.84 16.17
N HIS A 191 5.58 -11.95 16.83
CA HIS A 191 6.30 -11.95 18.10
C HIS A 191 7.80 -12.10 17.83
N GLY A 192 8.62 -11.18 18.38
CA GLY A 192 10.06 -11.18 18.14
C GLY A 192 10.84 -10.23 19.03
N ILE A 193 12.14 -10.10 18.73
CA ILE A 193 13.09 -9.27 19.45
C ILE A 193 13.74 -8.28 18.48
N ILE A 194 13.97 -7.04 18.93
CA ILE A 194 14.70 -6.05 18.14
C ILE A 194 16.18 -6.44 18.10
N HIS A 195 16.67 -6.78 16.92
CA HIS A 195 18.09 -7.02 16.68
C HIS A 195 18.85 -5.70 16.46
N GLY A 196 18.25 -4.77 15.72
CA GLY A 196 18.86 -3.47 15.45
C GLY A 196 17.86 -2.47 14.88
N VAL A 197 18.26 -1.19 14.88
CA VAL A 197 17.49 -0.11 14.26
C VAL A 197 18.45 0.73 13.42
N ALA A 198 18.12 0.92 12.15
CA ALA A 198 18.81 1.82 11.24
C ALA A 198 17.92 2.99 10.88
N HIS A 199 18.51 4.17 10.67
CA HIS A 199 17.79 5.40 10.34
C HIS A 199 18.14 5.87 8.93
N ASP A 200 17.11 6.10 8.11
CA ASP A 200 17.23 6.67 6.77
C ASP A 200 16.68 8.09 6.79
N VAL A 201 17.59 9.06 6.81
CA VAL A 201 17.26 10.49 6.86
C VAL A 201 16.71 11.01 5.54
N GLU A 202 17.01 10.37 4.41
CA GLU A 202 16.52 10.80 3.10
C GLU A 202 15.06 10.36 2.88
N LEU A 203 14.75 9.13 3.31
CA LEU A 203 13.39 8.61 3.28
C LEU A 203 12.53 9.13 4.44
N GLN A 204 13.14 9.68 5.50
CA GLN A 204 12.50 10.02 6.77
C GLN A 204 11.88 8.77 7.42
N GLU A 205 12.60 7.66 7.36
CA GLU A 205 12.17 6.33 7.83
C GLU A 205 13.20 5.74 8.81
N SER A 206 12.75 4.83 9.65
CA SER A 206 13.59 3.96 10.48
C SER A 206 13.25 2.52 10.16
N VAL A 207 14.28 1.69 10.02
CA VAL A 207 14.17 0.27 9.73
C VAL A 207 14.53 -0.49 10.99
N ILE A 208 13.55 -1.19 11.55
CA ILE A 208 13.71 -2.07 12.70
C ILE A 208 13.99 -3.47 12.16
N THR A 209 15.17 -3.99 12.45
CA THR A 209 15.52 -5.39 12.18
C THR A 209 15.07 -6.24 13.35
N VAL A 210 14.19 -7.20 13.11
CA VAL A 210 13.55 -8.04 14.12
C VAL A 210 13.95 -9.48 13.88
N VAL A 211 14.38 -10.19 14.93
CA VAL A 211 14.45 -11.65 14.91
C VAL A 211 13.06 -12.16 15.26
N ALA A 212 12.35 -12.70 14.27
CA ALA A 212 11.00 -13.20 14.44
C ALA A 212 11.03 -14.55 15.16
N ALA A 213 10.49 -14.60 16.38
CA ALA A 213 10.30 -15.85 17.11
C ALA A 213 9.08 -16.61 16.58
N ARG A 214 8.01 -15.88 16.24
CA ARG A 214 6.77 -16.47 15.71
C ARG A 214 5.98 -15.46 14.88
N VAL A 215 5.50 -15.88 13.73
CA VAL A 215 4.50 -15.13 12.94
C VAL A 215 3.12 -15.62 13.34
N LEU A 216 2.32 -14.75 13.97
CA LEU A 216 0.97 -15.06 14.42
C LEU A 216 -0.04 -14.85 13.29
N ARG A 217 0.21 -13.87 12.43
CA ARG A 217 -0.58 -13.57 11.24
C ARG A 217 0.30 -12.95 10.17
N GLN A 218 0.05 -13.32 8.92
CA GLN A 218 0.47 -12.55 7.75
C GLN A 218 -0.53 -12.78 6.61
N THR A 219 -1.11 -11.71 6.07
CA THR A 219 -2.03 -11.77 4.94
C THR A 219 -1.22 -11.85 3.63
N PRO A 220 -0.35 -10.88 3.31
CA PRO A 220 0.69 -11.07 2.31
C PRO A 220 1.91 -11.80 2.91
N PRO A 221 2.61 -12.63 2.13
CA PRO A 221 3.84 -13.30 2.58
C PRO A 221 5.01 -12.31 2.64
N LEU A 222 5.03 -11.47 3.65
CA LEU A 222 6.10 -10.49 3.90
C LEU A 222 7.33 -11.12 4.56
N PHE A 223 7.12 -12.22 5.29
CA PHE A 223 8.15 -12.85 6.10
C PHE A 223 8.30 -14.30 5.66
N GLN A 224 9.49 -14.66 5.19
CA GLN A 224 9.79 -16.02 4.79
C GLN A 224 9.94 -16.88 6.05
N ALA A 225 9.11 -17.93 6.18
CA ALA A 225 9.39 -19.02 7.11
C ALA A 225 10.62 -19.76 6.57
N GLY A 226 11.70 -19.79 7.36
CA GLY A 226 13.06 -20.12 6.92
C GLY A 226 13.16 -21.33 5.98
N ARG A 227 13.69 -21.09 4.79
CA ARG A 227 14.38 -22.10 3.98
C ARG A 227 15.86 -21.70 3.92
N SER A 228 16.65 -22.37 4.75
CA SER A 228 18.13 -22.34 4.83
C SER A 228 18.82 -21.00 5.13
N GLY A 229 19.52 -21.00 6.27
CA GLY A 229 20.76 -20.22 6.46
C GLY A 229 20.61 -18.78 6.95
N ASP A 230 19.52 -18.10 6.60
CA ASP A 230 19.25 -16.76 7.14
C ASP A 230 18.49 -16.91 8.46
N GLN A 231 19.13 -16.51 9.57
CA GLN A 231 18.43 -16.35 10.85
C GLN A 231 17.20 -15.50 10.56
N GLY A 232 16.00 -15.91 10.99
CA GLY A 232 14.69 -15.33 10.62
C GLY A 232 14.50 -13.83 10.94
N LEU A 233 15.34 -13.01 10.32
CA LEU A 233 15.49 -11.58 10.42
C LEU A 233 14.51 -10.97 9.45
N THR A 234 13.69 -10.07 9.96
CA THR A 234 12.69 -9.36 9.18
C THR A 234 12.84 -7.87 9.41
N SER A 235 12.49 -7.09 8.39
CA SER A 235 12.60 -5.64 8.43
C SER A 235 11.22 -5.02 8.53
N ILE A 236 11.03 -4.14 9.51
CA ILE A 236 9.80 -3.39 9.73
C ILE A 236 10.13 -1.89 9.69
N ARG A 237 9.41 -1.13 8.86
CA ARG A 237 9.59 0.31 8.67
C ARG A 237 8.68 1.11 9.59
N THR A 238 9.16 2.27 10.04
CA THR A 238 8.38 3.25 10.81
C THR A 238 8.90 4.66 10.51
N PRO A 239 8.11 5.72 10.66
CA PRO A 239 8.60 7.08 10.43
C PRO A 239 9.76 7.47 11.37
N LEU A 240 10.77 8.17 10.84
CA LEU A 240 11.97 8.56 11.60
C LEU A 240 11.65 9.40 12.84
N ARG A 241 10.67 10.30 12.73
CA ARG A 241 10.21 11.15 13.85
C ARG A 241 9.65 10.38 15.05
N CYS A 242 9.30 9.09 14.90
CA CYS A 242 8.88 8.27 16.02
C CYS A 242 10.04 7.92 16.97
N GLY A 243 11.30 8.17 16.56
CA GLY A 243 12.46 8.09 17.43
C GLY A 243 12.68 6.69 18.03
N VAL A 244 12.36 5.65 17.26
CA VAL A 244 12.48 4.26 17.71
C VAL A 244 13.94 3.94 18.03
N ARG A 245 14.14 3.28 19.17
CA ARG A 245 15.47 2.88 19.66
C ARG A 245 15.49 1.37 19.89
N PRO A 246 16.66 0.73 19.79
CA PRO A 246 16.84 -0.63 20.27
C PRO A 246 16.45 -0.71 21.75
N GLY A 247 15.71 -1.75 22.11
CA GLY A 247 15.27 -1.97 23.49
C GLY A 247 15.26 -3.47 23.82
N PRO A 248 15.64 -3.86 25.05
CA PRO A 248 15.63 -5.26 25.46
C PRO A 248 14.20 -5.78 25.64
N GLY A 249 14.03 -7.09 25.48
CA GLY A 249 12.77 -7.80 25.69
C GLY A 249 12.10 -8.25 24.40
N THR A 250 10.93 -8.87 24.55
CA THR A 250 10.12 -9.35 23.42
C THR A 250 8.95 -8.41 23.16
N PHE A 251 8.63 -8.25 21.88
CA PHE A 251 7.62 -7.33 21.39
C PHE A 251 6.65 -8.06 20.47
N LEU A 252 5.45 -7.52 20.39
CA LEU A 252 4.45 -7.95 19.43
C LEU A 252 4.31 -6.84 18.36
N PHE A 253 4.88 -7.05 17.19
CA PHE A 253 4.85 -6.10 16.10
C PHE A 253 3.60 -6.33 15.24
N MET A 254 2.78 -5.30 15.11
CA MET A 254 1.55 -5.30 14.34
C MET A 254 1.60 -4.19 13.30
N GLY A 255 1.18 -4.47 12.07
CA GLY A 255 1.24 -3.46 11.03
C GLY A 255 0.70 -3.89 9.67
N TRP A 256 1.03 -3.08 8.67
CA TRP A 256 0.43 -3.15 7.34
C TRP A 256 1.48 -3.39 6.27
N SER A 257 1.08 -4.06 5.21
CA SER A 257 1.83 -4.15 3.97
C SER A 257 1.59 -2.88 3.15
N ARG A 258 2.67 -2.21 2.76
CA ARG A 258 2.67 -1.14 1.76
C ARG A 258 3.83 -1.36 0.81
N PHE A 259 3.56 -1.48 -0.48
CA PHE A 259 4.56 -1.68 -1.52
C PHE A 259 5.45 -2.91 -1.29
N GLY A 260 4.85 -3.98 -0.75
CA GLY A 260 5.56 -5.21 -0.38
C GLY A 260 6.46 -5.07 0.86
N GLU A 261 6.34 -3.99 1.62
CA GLU A 261 7.13 -3.74 2.82
C GLU A 261 6.23 -3.71 4.06
N ALA A 262 6.78 -4.20 5.18
CA ALA A 262 6.11 -4.15 6.47
C ALA A 262 6.25 -2.76 7.10
N TRP A 263 5.12 -2.11 7.39
CA TRP A 263 5.05 -0.82 8.07
C TRP A 263 4.42 -0.97 9.45
N LEU A 264 5.09 -0.45 10.47
CA LEU A 264 4.69 -0.58 11.86
C LEU A 264 3.43 0.25 12.18
N GLY A 265 2.45 -0.39 12.82
CA GLY A 265 1.31 0.26 13.46
C GLY A 265 1.47 0.31 14.98
N CYS A 266 1.49 -0.85 15.63
CA CYS A 266 1.66 -0.98 17.08
C CYS A 266 2.81 -1.94 17.43
N ALA A 267 3.54 -1.67 18.51
CA ALA A 267 4.62 -2.50 19.01
C ALA A 267 4.66 -2.57 20.56
N PRO A 268 3.61 -3.08 21.23
CA PRO A 268 3.67 -3.27 22.68
C PRO A 268 4.72 -4.32 23.07
N ARG A 269 5.15 -4.30 24.33
CA ARG A 269 5.86 -5.45 24.90
C ARG A 269 4.91 -6.65 24.93
N PHE A 270 5.42 -7.85 24.71
CA PHE A 270 4.59 -9.06 24.66
C PHE A 270 3.75 -9.26 25.95
N GLN A 271 4.33 -8.96 27.12
CA GLN A 271 3.64 -9.05 28.40
C GLN A 271 2.53 -7.99 28.58
N GLU A 272 2.67 -6.80 28.00
CA GLU A 272 1.64 -5.77 28.03
C GLU A 272 0.43 -6.21 27.21
N PHE A 273 0.67 -6.68 25.98
CA PHE A 273 -0.38 -7.23 25.14
C PHE A 273 -1.09 -8.41 25.80
N ARG A 274 -0.33 -9.37 26.37
CA ARG A 274 -0.92 -10.54 27.02
C ARG A 274 -1.85 -10.15 28.17
N ARG A 275 -1.47 -9.19 29.00
CA ARG A 275 -2.31 -8.67 30.09
C ARG A 275 -3.60 -8.04 29.55
N ALA A 276 -3.49 -7.17 28.54
CA ALA A 276 -4.66 -6.53 27.93
C ALA A 276 -5.60 -7.57 27.27
N TYR A 277 -5.03 -8.57 26.59
CA TYR A 277 -5.79 -9.64 25.93
C TYR A 277 -6.50 -10.55 26.92
N GLU A 278 -5.82 -11.00 27.98
CA GLU A 278 -6.43 -11.84 29.01
C GLU A 278 -7.55 -11.11 29.75
N ALA A 279 -7.38 -9.82 30.07
CA ALA A 279 -8.41 -8.99 30.67
C ALA A 279 -9.63 -8.84 29.76
N ALA A 280 -9.42 -8.54 28.48
CA ALA A 280 -10.51 -8.43 27.50
C ALA A 280 -11.22 -9.77 27.26
N ARG A 281 -10.47 -10.88 27.23
CA ARG A 281 -11.03 -12.23 27.07
C ARG A 281 -11.89 -12.62 28.26
N ALA A 282 -11.44 -12.36 29.50
CA ALA A 282 -12.24 -12.60 30.70
C ALA A 282 -13.54 -11.78 30.71
N ALA A 283 -13.49 -10.55 30.18
CA ALA A 283 -14.66 -9.68 30.03
C ALA A 283 -15.53 -10.01 28.80
N HIS A 284 -15.14 -10.97 27.95
CA HIS A 284 -15.79 -11.28 26.66
C HIS A 284 -15.86 -10.07 25.70
N LEU A 285 -14.84 -9.20 25.75
CA LEU A 285 -14.71 -7.99 24.94
C LEU A 285 -13.55 -8.08 23.92
N HIS A 286 -12.94 -9.26 23.74
CA HIS A 286 -11.86 -9.43 22.76
C HIS A 286 -12.43 -9.51 21.33
N PRO A 287 -11.86 -8.75 20.37
CA PRO A 287 -12.42 -8.67 19.02
C PRO A 287 -12.16 -9.90 18.13
N CYS A 288 -11.15 -10.71 18.46
CA CYS A 288 -10.86 -11.99 17.80
C CYS A 288 -9.97 -12.87 18.69
N GLU A 289 -9.87 -14.16 18.35
CA GLU A 289 -8.94 -15.08 19.00
C GLU A 289 -7.50 -14.89 18.49
N VAL A 290 -6.55 -14.75 19.43
CA VAL A 290 -5.11 -14.64 19.16
C VAL A 290 -4.37 -15.76 19.89
N ALA A 291 -3.62 -16.57 19.13
CA ALA A 291 -2.89 -17.72 19.66
C ALA A 291 -1.59 -17.31 20.38
N LEU A 292 -1.67 -16.91 21.65
CA LEU A 292 -0.55 -16.40 22.45
C LEU A 292 0.35 -17.46 23.13
N HIS A 293 0.20 -18.74 22.75
CA HIS A 293 0.90 -19.87 23.39
C HIS A 293 2.39 -19.94 23.07
#